data_AF-A0A845DWC6-F1
#
_entry.id   AF-A0A845DWC6-F1
#
_cell.length_a   1.000
_cell.length_b   1.000
_cell.length_c   1.000
_cell.angle_alpha   90.00
_cell.angle_beta   90.00
_cell.angle_gamma   90.00
#
_symmetry.space_group_name_H-M   'P 1'
#
loop_
_entity.id
_entity.type
_entity.pdbx_description
1 polymer ?
#
loop_
_entity_poly.entity_id
_entity_poly.type
_entity_poly.pdbx_seq_one_letter_code
_entity_poly.pdbx_strand_id
1 'polypeptide(L)'
;MNNKSRLAEAVHYFKMRPLIHVMEAARVKYEAYGKAGGTIMTEKLAYKELLALAEFMGMSEHALDLKRKFSISRFERRIMERWGITLGDLLEEYFRGAQDEHG
;
A
#
# COMPACT_ATOMS: atom_id res chain seq x y z
N MET A 1 -20.34 -3.54 10.75
CA MET A 1 -19.19 -2.61 10.58
C MET A 1 -19.32 -1.94 9.23
N ASN A 2 -19.44 -0.60 9.21
CA ASN A 2 -19.64 0.17 7.98
C ASN A 2 -18.32 0.30 7.20
N ASN A 3 -18.40 0.38 5.86
CA ASN A 3 -17.23 0.45 4.97
C ASN A 3 -16.27 1.60 5.34
N LYS A 4 -16.82 2.76 5.71
CA LYS A 4 -16.05 3.94 6.17
C LYS A 4 -15.17 3.65 7.39
N SER A 5 -15.63 2.85 8.34
CA SER A 5 -14.84 2.53 9.55
C SER A 5 -13.65 1.64 9.21
N ARG A 6 -13.81 0.70 8.26
CA ARG A 6 -12.74 -0.18 7.80
C ARG A 6 -11.69 0.58 6.99
N LEU A 7 -12.14 1.50 6.14
CA LEU A 7 -11.27 2.39 5.39
C LEU A 7 -10.43 3.27 6.31
N ALA A 8 -11.04 3.92 7.30
CA ALA A 8 -10.33 4.76 8.26
C ALA A 8 -9.29 3.95 9.06
N GLU A 9 -9.63 2.73 9.48
CA GLU A 9 -8.70 1.84 10.18
C GLU A 9 -7.52 1.42 9.29
N ALA A 10 -7.78 1.07 8.03
CA ALA A 10 -6.73 0.74 7.08
C ALA A 10 -5.79 1.93 6.84
N VAL A 11 -6.34 3.13 6.59
CA VAL A 11 -5.55 4.36 6.44
C VAL A 11 -4.70 4.61 7.68
N HIS A 12 -5.29 4.48 8.87
CA HIS A 12 -4.56 4.66 10.13
C HIS A 12 -3.41 3.65 10.26
N TYR A 13 -3.63 2.38 9.94
CA TYR A 13 -2.60 1.33 9.95
C TYR A 13 -1.42 1.67 9.03
N PHE A 14 -1.68 2.13 7.80
CA PHE A 14 -0.61 2.49 6.86
C PHE A 14 0.09 3.80 7.24
N LYS A 15 -0.62 4.78 7.82
CA LYS A 15 -0.03 6.05 8.28
C LYS A 15 0.86 5.88 9.52
N MET A 16 0.56 4.91 10.39
CA MET A 16 1.40 4.60 11.56
C MET A 16 2.67 3.80 11.22
N ARG A 17 2.83 3.34 9.98
CA ARG A 17 3.97 2.52 9.55
C ARG A 17 4.83 3.26 8.55
N PRO A 18 6.14 2.95 8.49
CA PRO A 18 7.00 3.47 7.43
C PRO A 18 6.66 2.75 6.13
N LEU A 19 5.57 3.13 5.46
CA LEU A 19 5.12 2.54 4.20
C LEU A 19 4.76 3.60 3.17
N ILE A 20 5.17 4.85 3.40
CA ILE A 20 4.77 5.97 2.54
C ILE A 20 5.23 5.78 1.10
N HIS A 21 6.47 5.36 0.86
CA HIS A 21 6.95 5.14 -0.51
C HIS A 21 6.29 3.93 -1.17
N VAL A 22 5.85 2.95 -0.39
CA VAL A 22 5.04 1.81 -0.89
C VAL A 22 3.68 2.32 -1.36
N MET A 23 3.02 3.16 -0.56
CA MET A 23 1.73 3.76 -0.90
C MET A 23 1.83 4.68 -2.11
N GLU A 24 2.90 5.48 -2.22
CA GLU A 24 3.17 6.32 -3.38
C GLU A 24 3.42 5.49 -4.64
N ALA A 25 4.25 4.45 -4.56
CA ALA A 25 4.49 3.56 -5.70
C ALA A 25 3.23 2.80 -6.13
N ALA A 26 2.39 2.42 -5.17
CA ALA A 26 1.08 1.82 -5.43
C ALA A 26 0.14 2.81 -6.12
N ARG A 27 0.09 4.06 -5.65
CA ARG A 27 -0.68 5.14 -6.28
C ARG A 27 -0.24 5.38 -7.72
N VAL A 28 1.04 5.62 -7.96
CA VAL A 28 1.58 5.91 -9.31
C VAL A 28 1.24 4.76 -10.26
N LYS A 29 1.37 3.51 -9.82
CA LYS A 29 1.03 2.37 -10.66
C LYS A 29 -0.48 2.23 -10.87
N TYR A 30 -1.28 2.49 -9.84
CA TYR A 30 -2.74 2.43 -9.95
C TYR A 30 -3.27 3.51 -10.90
N GLU A 31 -2.77 4.75 -10.79
CA GLU A 31 -3.11 5.87 -11.69
C GLU A 31 -2.66 5.59 -13.13
N ALA A 32 -1.47 5.01 -13.33
CA ALA A 32 -0.95 4.72 -14.67
C ALA A 32 -1.69 3.59 -15.40
N TYR A 33 -2.18 2.58 -14.69
CA TYR A 33 -2.83 1.40 -15.30
C TYR A 33 -4.34 1.35 -15.12
N GLY A 34 -4.91 2.21 -14.26
CA GLY A 34 -6.33 2.23 -13.90
C GLY A 34 -6.81 0.96 -13.16
N LYS A 35 -5.89 0.08 -12.76
CA LYS A 35 -6.19 -1.19 -12.08
C LYS A 35 -5.01 -1.67 -11.25
N ALA A 36 -5.29 -2.49 -10.24
CA ALA A 36 -4.29 -3.20 -9.44
C ALA A 36 -3.58 -4.29 -10.26
N GLY A 37 -2.68 -3.86 -11.14
CA GLY A 37 -1.96 -4.72 -12.08
C GLY A 37 -0.46 -4.44 -12.09
N GLY A 38 0.32 -5.51 -12.26
CA GLY A 38 1.76 -5.42 -12.41
C GLY A 38 2.53 -5.51 -11.10
N THR A 39 3.76 -5.02 -11.15
CA THR A 39 4.76 -5.18 -10.09
C THR A 39 5.37 -3.83 -9.74
N ILE A 40 5.58 -3.59 -8.45
CA ILE A 40 6.30 -2.44 -7.92
C ILE A 40 7.70 -2.90 -7.54
N MET A 41 8.69 -2.11 -7.91
CA MET A 41 10.09 -2.32 -7.55
C MET A 41 10.33 -1.77 -6.13
N THR A 42 10.98 -2.56 -5.28
CA THR A 42 11.31 -2.21 -3.89
C THR A 42 12.73 -1.70 -3.71
N GLU A 43 13.50 -1.55 -4.79
CA GLU A 43 14.92 -1.13 -4.74
C GLU A 43 15.14 0.24 -4.10
N LYS A 44 14.13 1.11 -4.14
CA LYS A 44 14.19 2.45 -3.53
C LYS A 44 13.60 2.51 -2.12
N LEU A 45 13.05 1.41 -1.60
CA LEU A 45 12.46 1.39 -0.26
C LEU A 45 13.55 1.32 0.79
N ALA A 46 13.38 2.07 1.87
CA ALA A 46 14.26 1.90 3.02
C ALA A 46 14.02 0.52 3.67
N TYR A 47 15.05 -0.04 4.30
CA TYR A 47 14.98 -1.36 4.94
C TYR A 47 13.81 -1.49 5.94
N LYS A 48 13.54 -0.45 6.73
CA LYS A 48 12.39 -0.37 7.64
C LYS A 48 11.03 -0.50 6.94
N GLU A 49 10.92 0.04 5.72
CA GLU A 49 9.69 -0.06 4.92
C GLU A 49 9.57 -1.44 4.29
N LEU A 50 10.69 -2.00 3.84
CA LEU A 50 10.75 -3.35 3.31
C LEU A 50 10.33 -4.38 4.37
N LEU A 51 10.77 -4.19 5.63
CA LEU A 51 10.36 -5.02 6.77
C LEU A 51 8.86 -4.90 7.05
N ALA A 52 8.33 -3.67 7.12
CA ALA A 52 6.90 -3.44 7.34
C ALA A 52 6.03 -4.02 6.21
N LEU A 53 6.51 -3.93 4.97
CA LEU A 53 5.87 -4.49 3.79
C LEU A 53 5.92 -6.03 3.81
N ALA A 54 7.05 -6.61 4.18
CA ALA A 54 7.23 -8.05 4.29
C ALA A 54 6.28 -8.65 5.33
N GLU A 55 6.20 -8.03 6.52
CA GLU A 55 5.27 -8.41 7.57
C GLU A 55 3.83 -8.37 7.08
N PHE A 56 3.43 -7.28 6.41
CA PHE A 56 2.08 -7.15 5.85
C PHE A 56 1.77 -8.20 4.77
N MET A 57 2.73 -8.45 3.88
CA MET A 57 2.59 -9.42 2.80
C MET A 57 2.66 -10.88 3.29
N GLY A 58 3.03 -11.11 4.55
CA GLY A 58 3.32 -12.44 5.10
C GLY A 58 4.46 -13.11 4.35
N MET A 59 5.48 -12.34 3.99
CA MET A 59 6.70 -12.80 3.34
C MET A 59 7.89 -12.54 4.26
N SER A 60 8.97 -13.30 4.07
CA SER A 60 10.25 -12.93 4.68
C SER A 60 10.81 -11.69 3.98
N GLU A 61 11.40 -10.78 4.76
CA GLU A 61 12.17 -9.64 4.26
C GLU A 61 13.21 -10.08 3.22
N HIS A 62 13.86 -11.21 3.43
CA HIS A 62 14.88 -11.75 2.53
C HIS A 62 14.29 -12.11 1.16
N ALA A 63 13.05 -12.61 1.13
CA ALA A 63 12.37 -12.91 -0.13
C ALA A 63 11.98 -11.63 -0.90
N LEU A 64 11.68 -10.55 -0.18
CA LEU A 64 11.36 -9.24 -0.77
C LEU A 64 12.63 -8.52 -1.23
N ASP A 65 13.71 -8.58 -0.45
CA ASP A 65 15.02 -8.06 -0.79
C ASP A 65 15.63 -8.77 -2.01
N LEU A 66 15.55 -10.11 -2.06
CA LEU A 66 16.01 -10.90 -3.21
C LEU A 66 15.19 -10.64 -4.48
N LYS A 67 13.86 -10.56 -4.37
CA LYS A 67 13.00 -10.33 -5.53
C LYS A 67 13.01 -8.87 -5.97
N ARG A 68 13.35 -7.94 -5.07
CA ARG A 68 13.32 -6.48 -5.23
C ARG A 68 12.00 -5.95 -5.78
N LYS A 69 10.92 -6.71 -5.62
CA LYS A 69 9.63 -6.40 -6.23
C LYS A 69 8.47 -7.14 -5.60
N PHE A 70 7.30 -6.53 -5.60
CA PHE A 70 6.05 -7.17 -5.18
C PHE A 70 4.91 -6.90 -6.16
N SER A 71 3.96 -7.83 -6.23
CA SER A 71 2.78 -7.69 -7.09
C SER A 71 1.71 -6.84 -6.41
N ILE A 72 1.20 -5.83 -7.12
CA ILE A 72 0.12 -4.98 -6.63
C ILE A 72 -1.15 -5.78 -6.44
N SER A 73 -1.47 -6.70 -7.35
CA SER A 73 -2.66 -7.53 -7.24
C SER A 73 -2.63 -8.39 -5.96
N ARG A 74 -1.44 -8.88 -5.56
CA ARG A 74 -1.28 -9.59 -4.29
C ARG A 74 -1.43 -8.65 -3.09
N PHE A 75 -0.93 -7.43 -3.19
CA PHE A 75 -1.05 -6.41 -2.15
C PHE A 75 -2.51 -5.98 -1.94
N GLU A 76 -3.24 -5.70 -3.02
CA GLU A 76 -4.68 -5.42 -2.98
C GLU A 76 -5.46 -6.59 -2.38
N ARG A 77 -5.16 -7.82 -2.81
CA ARG A 77 -5.81 -9.01 -2.25
C ARG A 77 -5.65 -9.07 -0.73
N ARG A 78 -4.47 -8.74 -0.18
CA ARG A 78 -4.23 -8.70 1.27
C ARG A 78 -5.06 -7.61 1.96
N ILE A 79 -5.22 -6.45 1.33
CA ILE A 79 -6.07 -5.37 1.85
C ILE A 79 -7.53 -5.80 1.86
N MET A 80 -8.01 -6.41 0.76
CA MET A 80 -9.36 -6.96 0.66
C MET A 80 -9.60 -8.08 1.68
N GLU A 81 -8.65 -8.98 1.88
CA GLU A 81 -8.78 -10.07 2.87
C GLU A 81 -8.86 -9.52 4.31
N ARG A 82 -8.13 -8.45 4.63
CA ARG A 82 -8.04 -7.90 5.98
C ARG A 82 -9.17 -6.92 6.32
N TRP A 83 -9.53 -6.04 5.37
CA TRP A 83 -10.50 -4.96 5.59
C TRP A 83 -11.69 -4.99 4.63
N GLY A 84 -11.68 -5.82 3.59
CA GLY A 84 -12.77 -5.87 2.62
C GLY A 84 -12.91 -4.61 1.76
N ILE A 85 -11.84 -3.84 1.59
CA ILE A 85 -11.78 -2.63 0.77
C ILE A 85 -10.82 -2.81 -0.40
N THR A 86 -10.99 -2.01 -1.45
CA THR A 86 -10.08 -2.01 -2.61
C THR A 86 -8.81 -1.21 -2.32
N LEU A 87 -7.75 -1.43 -3.11
CA LEU A 87 -6.57 -0.59 -3.04
C LEU A 87 -6.88 0.84 -3.48
N GLY A 88 -7.78 1.03 -4.44
CA GLY A 88 -8.22 2.35 -4.91
C GLY A 88 -8.84 3.19 -3.78
N ASP A 89 -9.83 2.64 -3.07
CA ASP A 89 -10.46 3.33 -1.92
C ASP A 89 -9.42 3.73 -0.87
N LEU A 90 -8.51 2.80 -0.54
CA LEU A 90 -7.44 3.04 0.43
C LEU A 90 -6.54 4.19 -0.01
N LEU A 91 -6.07 4.18 -1.27
CA LEU A 91 -5.16 5.20 -1.78
C LEU A 91 -5.85 6.57 -1.83
N GLU A 92 -7.10 6.62 -2.30
CA GLU A 92 -7.88 7.85 -2.33
C GLU A 92 -7.95 8.47 -0.93
N GLU A 93 -8.42 7.73 0.08
CA GLU A 93 -8.55 8.26 1.45
C GLU A 93 -7.19 8.52 2.13
N TYR A 94 -6.17 7.72 1.83
CA TYR A 94 -4.81 7.90 2.36
C TYR A 94 -4.22 9.23 1.90
N PHE A 95 -4.38 9.57 0.62
CA PHE A 95 -3.83 10.78 -0.01
C PHE A 95 -4.79 11.98 -0.02
N ARG A 96 -6.08 11.80 0.27
CA ARG A 96 -7.08 12.89 0.30
C ARG A 96 -6.70 14.01 1.27
N GLY A 97 -6.12 13.69 2.42
CA GLY A 97 -5.65 14.68 3.39
C GLY A 97 -4.33 15.37 3.05
N ALA A 98 -3.71 15.06 1.91
CA ALA A 98 -2.47 15.71 1.45
C ALA A 98 -2.75 16.85 0.45
N GLN A 99 -4.01 17.13 0.12
CA GLN A 99 -4.41 18.17 -0.85
C GLN A 99 -4.87 19.49 -0.22
N ASP A 100 -4.84 19.64 1.11
CA ASP A 100 -5.29 20.86 1.80
C ASP A 100 -4.15 21.83 2.21
N GLU A 101 -2.91 21.65 1.72
CA GLU A 101 -1.79 22.60 1.96
C GLU A 101 -1.27 23.29 0.68
N HIS A 102 -2.16 23.56 -0.27
CA HIS A 102 -1.94 24.60 -1.29
C HIS A 102 -3.28 25.31 -1.58
N GLY A 103 -3.65 26.20 -0.66
CA GLY A 103 -4.67 27.22 -0.82
C GLY A 103 -4.09 28.57 -0.45
#